data_AF-A0A4D7QMV5-F1
#
_entry.id   AF-A0A4D7QMV5-F1
#
_cell.length_a   1.000
_cell.length_b   1.000
_cell.length_c   1.000
_cell.angle_alpha   90.00
_cell.angle_beta   90.00
_cell.angle_gamma   90.00
#
_symmetry.space_group_name_H-M   'P 1'
#
loop_
_entity.id
_entity.type
_entity.pdbx_description
1 polymer ?
#
loop_
_entity_poly.entity_id
_entity_poly.type
_entity_poly.pdbx_seq_one_letter_code
_entity_poly.pdbx_strand_id
1 'polypeptide(L)'
;MNPATMDLLKKVIDTQHGGSSAYLHSVSTHRFAPRPGLWDGVVHVFAVTGHASATKAYAWISPIAGTGSSRYFAVLHQGAIKGPVEAVQAVVKAVRAAA
;
A
#
# COMPACT_ATOMS: atom_id res chain seq x y z
N MET A 1 -5.84 14.27 -2.57
CA MET A 1 -6.20 13.40 -1.43
C MET A 1 -6.45 14.28 -0.21
N ASN A 2 -7.43 13.94 0.63
CA ASN A 2 -7.70 14.66 1.89
C ASN A 2 -6.64 14.26 2.94
N PRO A 3 -6.05 15.21 3.70
CA PRO A 3 -5.13 14.94 4.80
C PRO A 3 -5.56 13.81 5.75
N ALA A 4 -6.85 13.72 6.09
CA ALA A 4 -7.37 12.69 6.99
C ALA A 4 -7.12 11.25 6.46
N THR A 5 -7.14 11.06 5.14
CA THR A 5 -6.85 9.77 4.52
C THR A 5 -5.38 9.39 4.66
N MET A 6 -4.48 10.38 4.61
CA MET A 6 -3.05 10.15 4.76
C MET A 6 -2.70 9.73 6.19
N ASP A 7 -3.33 10.37 7.18
CA ASP A 7 -3.13 10.04 8.59
C ASP A 7 -3.64 8.62 8.92
N LEU A 8 -4.74 8.19 8.29
CA LEU A 8 -5.20 6.82 8.40
C LEU A 8 -4.19 5.82 7.84
N LEU A 9 -3.63 6.08 6.64
CA LEU A 9 -2.62 5.20 6.05
C LEU A 9 -1.34 5.15 6.87
N LYS A 10 -0.89 6.28 7.41
CA LYS A 10 0.23 6.33 8.36
C LYS A 10 -0.04 5.46 9.57
N LYS A 11 -1.21 5.64 10.20
CA LYS A 11 -1.61 4.86 11.37
C LYS A 11 -1.66 3.37 11.06
N VAL A 12 -2.11 2.97 9.87
CA VAL A 12 -2.13 1.57 9.45
C VAL A 12 -0.71 1.02 9.34
N ILE A 13 0.24 1.77 8.76
CA ILE A 13 1.64 1.34 8.68
C ILE A 13 2.23 1.20 10.08
N ASP A 14 2.10 2.24 10.90
CA ASP A 14 2.71 2.29 12.23
C ASP A 14 2.16 1.19 13.16
N THR A 15 0.86 0.88 13.06
CA THR A 15 0.23 -0.17 13.89
C THR A 15 0.52 -1.59 13.40
N GLN A 16 0.60 -1.82 12.08
CA GLN A 16 0.83 -3.16 11.54
C GLN A 16 2.29 -3.56 11.55
N HIS A 17 3.19 -2.62 11.31
CA HIS A 17 4.62 -2.90 11.10
C HIS A 17 5.51 -2.33 12.19
N GLY A 18 4.99 -1.44 13.04
CA GLY A 18 5.79 -0.72 14.02
C GLY A 18 6.65 0.38 13.39
N GLY A 19 7.25 1.21 14.23
CA GLY A 19 8.01 2.39 13.81
C GLY A 19 7.12 3.60 13.52
N SER A 20 7.65 4.55 12.77
CA SER A 20 6.93 5.77 12.37
C SER A 20 7.02 6.01 10.87
N SER A 21 5.89 6.35 10.26
CA SER A 21 5.78 6.60 8.83
C SER A 21 5.59 8.08 8.47
N ALA A 22 6.24 8.50 7.39
CA ALA A 22 6.14 9.85 6.85
C ALA A 22 5.83 9.78 5.35
N TYR A 23 4.78 10.49 4.91
CA TYR A 23 4.41 10.53 3.50
C TYR A 23 5.53 11.14 2.66
N LEU A 24 5.81 10.52 1.51
CA LEU A 24 6.78 11.01 0.53
C LEU A 24 6.08 11.53 -0.73
N HIS A 25 5.42 10.63 -1.46
CA HIS A 25 4.75 10.93 -2.71
C HIS A 25 3.73 9.84 -3.06
N SER A 26 2.97 10.06 -4.13
CA SER A 26 1.95 9.14 -4.62
C SER A 26 2.30 8.68 -6.04
N VAL A 27 1.99 7.42 -6.35
CA VAL A 27 2.21 6.81 -7.66
C VAL A 27 0.89 6.26 -8.17
N SER A 28 0.46 6.73 -9.34
CA SER A 28 -0.68 6.13 -10.05
C SER A 28 -0.23 4.84 -10.72
N THR A 29 -0.87 3.72 -10.39
CA THR A 29 -0.48 2.40 -10.90
C THR A 29 -1.13 2.03 -12.23
N HIS A 30 -2.14 2.79 -12.69
CA HIS A 30 -2.77 2.59 -13.99
C HIS A 30 -1.75 2.57 -15.13
N ARG A 31 -0.67 3.34 -14.99
CA ARG A 31 0.38 3.49 -16.02
C ARG A 31 1.40 2.36 -16.05
N PHE A 32 1.46 1.50 -15.02
CA PHE A 32 2.58 0.56 -14.83
C PHE A 32 2.20 -0.91 -14.90
N ALA A 33 0.95 -1.25 -15.21
CA ALA A 33 0.54 -2.65 -15.31
C ALA A 33 0.89 -3.21 -16.72
N PRO A 34 1.82 -4.18 -16.85
CA PRO A 34 2.05 -4.89 -18.11
C PRO A 34 0.86 -5.78 -18.53
N ARG A 35 -0.13 -5.94 -17.64
CA ARG A 35 -1.39 -6.63 -17.90
C ARG A 35 -2.56 -5.70 -17.56
N PRO A 36 -3.46 -5.43 -18.51
CA PRO A 36 -4.73 -4.76 -18.23
C PRO A 36 -5.45 -5.45 -17.05
N GLY A 37 -5.93 -4.66 -16.07
CA GLY A 37 -6.84 -5.15 -15.03
C GLY A 37 -6.22 -5.69 -13.74
N LEU A 38 -4.93 -5.50 -13.47
CA LEU A 38 -4.36 -5.94 -12.19
C LEU A 38 -4.93 -5.14 -11.00
N TRP A 39 -4.96 -3.81 -11.12
CA TRP A 39 -5.57 -2.88 -10.17
C TRP A 39 -5.44 -1.47 -10.72
N ASP A 40 -6.48 -0.66 -10.61
CA ASP A 40 -6.45 0.76 -10.94
C ASP A 40 -6.58 1.58 -9.65
N GLY A 41 -5.59 2.43 -9.38
CA GLY A 41 -5.61 3.30 -8.22
C GLY A 41 -4.30 4.04 -7.97
N VAL A 42 -4.22 4.66 -6.80
CA VAL A 42 -3.07 5.44 -6.34
C VAL A 42 -2.45 4.75 -5.12
N VAL A 43 -1.16 4.44 -5.21
CA VAL A 43 -0.38 3.96 -4.07
C VAL A 43 0.40 5.13 -3.49
N HIS A 44 0.32 5.27 -2.17
CA HIS A 44 1.06 6.27 -1.42
C HIS A 44 2.32 5.65 -0.85
N VAL A 45 3.45 6.33 -1.05
CA VAL A 45 4.77 5.91 -0.59
C VAL A 45 5.11 6.66 0.67
N PHE A 46 5.56 5.92 1.68
CA PHE A 46 5.97 6.45 2.96
C PHE A 46 7.42 6.08 3.23
N ALA A 47 8.17 6.99 3.84
CA ALA A 47 9.38 6.63 4.57
C ALA A 47 8.98 5.97 5.88
N VAL A 48 9.75 5.00 6.33
CA VAL A 48 9.57 4.31 7.62
C VAL A 48 10.87 4.42 8.40
N THR A 49 10.76 4.84 9.66
CA THR A 49 11.87 4.88 10.62
C THR A 49 11.56 4.00 11.82
N GLY A 50 12.62 3.51 12.49
CA GLY A 50 12.47 2.61 13.64
C GLY A 50 12.09 1.16 13.30
N HIS A 51 11.99 0.80 12.01
CA HIS A 51 11.82 -0.57 11.57
C HIS A 51 13.18 -1.21 11.25
N ALA A 52 13.40 -2.45 11.68
CA ALA A 52 14.72 -3.10 11.63
C ALA A 52 15.28 -3.29 10.20
N SER A 53 14.40 -3.40 9.21
CA SER A 53 14.76 -3.90 7.87
C SER A 53 14.01 -3.25 6.71
N ALA A 54 13.24 -2.19 6.95
CA ALA A 54 12.50 -1.48 5.91
C ALA A 54 12.63 0.03 6.12
N THR A 55 12.95 0.75 5.05
CA THR A 55 13.04 2.21 5.05
C THR A 55 11.84 2.88 4.39
N LYS A 56 10.98 2.08 3.75
CA LYS A 56 9.79 2.55 3.03
C LYS A 56 8.64 1.57 3.20
N ALA A 57 7.42 2.11 3.06
CA ALA A 57 6.19 1.35 2.96
C ALA A 57 5.30 1.91 1.84
N TYR A 58 4.44 1.04 1.31
CA TYR A 58 3.46 1.33 0.28
C TYR A 58 2.08 1.11 0.86
N ALA A 59 1.20 2.10 0.78
CA ALA A 59 -0.14 1.98 1.33
C ALA A 59 -1.21 2.58 0.42
N TRP A 60 -2.38 1.96 0.43
CA TRP A 60 -3.52 2.39 -0.37
C TRP A 60 -4.83 1.89 0.24
N ILE A 61 -5.92 2.45 -0.25
CA ILE A 61 -7.28 2.09 0.12
C ILE A 61 -7.92 1.42 -1.09
N SER A 62 -8.60 0.29 -0.86
CA SER A 62 -9.43 -0.35 -1.88
C SER A 62 -10.85 -0.47 -1.36
N PRO A 63 -11.86 -0.02 -2.11
CA PRO A 63 -13.25 -0.30 -1.76
C PRO A 63 -13.50 -1.81 -1.78
N ILE A 64 -14.37 -2.27 -0.89
CA ILE A 64 -14.89 -3.63 -0.88
C ILE A 64 -16.22 -3.61 -1.63
N ALA A 65 -16.28 -4.31 -2.76
CA ALA A 65 -17.45 -4.32 -3.62
C ALA A 65 -18.70 -4.77 -2.86
N GLY A 66 -19.79 -3.99 -2.96
CA GLY A 66 -21.09 -4.35 -2.40
C GLY A 66 -21.29 -4.05 -0.91
N THR A 67 -20.30 -3.49 -0.19
CA THR A 67 -20.41 -3.31 1.28
C THR A 67 -20.28 -1.86 1.76
N GLY A 68 -20.00 -0.90 0.86
CA GLY A 68 -19.70 0.49 1.22
C GLY A 68 -18.44 0.68 2.08
N SER A 69 -17.77 -0.41 2.43
CA SER A 69 -16.60 -0.43 3.29
C SER A 69 -15.32 -0.39 2.46
N SER A 70 -14.21 -0.01 3.09
CA SER A 70 -12.89 0.04 2.46
C SER A 70 -11.88 -0.79 3.22
N ARG A 71 -11.00 -1.47 2.47
CA ARG A 71 -9.83 -2.17 3.01
C ARG A 71 -8.61 -1.28 2.87
N TYR A 72 -7.80 -1.26 3.92
CA TYR A 72 -6.54 -0.54 3.96
C TYR A 72 -5.40 -1.54 3.82
N PHE A 73 -4.44 -1.23 2.97
CA PHE A 73 -3.27 -2.07 2.74
C PHE A 73 -2.02 -1.29 3.11
N ALA A 74 -1.07 -1.95 3.77
CA ALA A 74 0.27 -1.45 4.05
C ALA A 74 1.29 -2.57 3.80
N VAL A 75 2.24 -2.32 2.91
CA VAL A 75 3.26 -3.29 2.50
C VAL A 75 4.63 -2.67 2.67
N LEU A 76 5.53 -3.34 3.39
CA LEU A 76 6.91 -2.90 3.57
C LEU A 76 7.74 -3.10 2.29
N HIS A 77 8.67 -2.18 2.04
CA HIS A 77 9.68 -2.33 0.98
C HIS A 77 10.75 -3.33 1.42
N GLN A 78 10.52 -4.62 1.13
CA GLN A 78 11.40 -5.72 1.55
C GLN A 78 11.41 -6.87 0.54
N GLY A 79 12.51 -7.63 0.52
CA GLY A 79 12.64 -8.81 -0.34
C GLY A 79 12.37 -8.48 -1.81
N ALA A 80 11.36 -9.12 -2.40
CA ALA A 80 10.92 -8.92 -3.77
C ALA A 80 10.11 -7.63 -4.00
N ILE A 81 9.68 -6.94 -2.94
CA ILE A 81 8.93 -5.69 -3.05
C ILE A 81 9.90 -4.53 -3.25
N LYS A 82 10.16 -4.20 -4.52
CA LYS A 82 11.06 -3.09 -4.91
C LYS A 82 10.32 -1.81 -5.28
N GLY A 83 9.00 -1.84 -5.35
CA GLY A 83 8.20 -0.71 -5.78
C GLY A 83 6.71 -0.85 -5.44
N PRO A 84 5.93 0.20 -5.73
CA PRO A 84 4.48 0.20 -5.54
C PRO A 84 3.76 -0.89 -6.33
N VAL A 85 4.25 -1.20 -7.54
CA VAL A 85 3.63 -2.19 -8.43
C VAL A 85 3.79 -3.59 -7.84
N GLU A 86 5.00 -3.93 -7.38
CA GLU A 86 5.29 -5.20 -6.73
C GLU A 86 4.48 -5.35 -5.43
N ALA A 87 4.31 -4.27 -4.67
CA ALA A 87 3.46 -4.27 -3.46
C ALA A 87 2.00 -4.62 -3.78
N VAL A 88 1.42 -4.00 -4.80
CA VAL A 88 0.05 -4.30 -5.24
C VAL A 88 -0.06 -5.74 -5.76
N GLN A 89 0.89 -6.19 -6.57
CA GLN A 89 0.93 -7.57 -7.08
C GLN A 89 0.98 -8.60 -5.95
N ALA A 90 1.81 -8.36 -4.94
CA ALA A 90 1.93 -9.24 -3.78
C ALA A 90 0.61 -9.35 -3.01
N VAL A 91 -0.09 -8.23 -2.80
CA VAL A 91 -1.41 -8.21 -2.16
C VAL A 91 -2.46 -8.93 -3.02
N VAL A 92 -2.53 -8.67 -4.32
CA VAL A 92 -3.50 -9.33 -5.21
C VAL A 92 -3.27 -10.84 -5.20
N LYS A 93 -2.02 -11.30 -5.23
CA LYS A 93 -1.67 -12.72 -5.12
C LYS A 93 -2.09 -13.30 -3.78
N ALA A 94 -1.84 -12.60 -2.67
CA ALA A 94 -2.20 -13.03 -1.33
C ALA A 94 -3.73 -13.12 -1.13
N VAL A 95 -4.48 -12.13 -1.59
CA VAL A 95 -5.96 -12.12 -1.50
C VAL A 95 -6.57 -13.27 -2.31
N ARG A 96 -6.06 -13.55 -3.50
CA ARG A 96 -6.53 -14.67 -4.33
C ARG A 96 -6.21 -16.03 -3.73
N ALA A 97 -5.10 -16.16 -3.00
CA ALA A 97 -4.72 -17.41 -2.34
C ALA A 97 -5.55 -17.70 -1.07
N ALA A 98 -6.20 -16.68 -0.51
CA ALA A 98 -7.00 -16.77 0.72
C ALA A 98 -8.51 -16.89 0.45
N ALA A 99 -8.93 -16.95 -0.81
CA ALA A 99 -10.32 -17.10 -1.26
C ALA A 99 -10.54 -18.52 -1.80
#